data_AF-A0A955MXZ2-F1
#
_entry.id   AF-A0A955MXZ2-F1
#
_cell.length_a   1.000
_cell.length_b   1.000
_cell.length_c   1.000
_cell.angle_alpha   90.00
_cell.angle_beta   90.00
_cell.angle_gamma   90.00
#
_symmetry.space_group_name_H-M   'P 1'
#
loop_
_entity.id
_entity.type
_entity.pdbx_description
1 polymer ?
#
loop_
_entity_poly.entity_id
_entity_poly.type
_entity_poly.pdbx_seq_one_letter_code
_entity_poly.pdbx_strand_id
1 'polypeptide(L)'
;MATQATLNDKRSVHQSADDGVNKDLVRLAKRFVLFLRSEESSFLLADQVPKTIERFVKQESIPKDDTLKSLEKLYRGCQEILLSGDYAYAFLRPRIGIKRYYRLHPEGEDFEPVSRGQYLFAKDEYVQGYDMASKRGLVIDFSSFYDSFPTVVDTNEMGRGMTVLNRRLSGELYRDRDRFQNALLKFLSQFELDGRPLFVNNHQMRYETFQEDLETTRSFLDGHPEEDAYEDVAHDLRRHGFEPGWGARVSDIRSNIRLLDKVLQSADPDHVAGLIGKLPLVKNILMVSPHGWFAQENVLGKPDTGGQVTYVLDQARSLERQLKVQFAESGLDITPKIVILTRQILDAQDTTCNQVREKVYGTDNCWILR
;
A
#
# COMPACT_ATOMS: atom_id res chain seq x y z
N MET A 1 -3.53 29.85 -0.22
CA MET A 1 -4.06 30.05 1.14
C MET A 1 -3.64 28.86 1.98
N ALA A 2 -2.75 29.08 2.95
CA ALA A 2 -2.15 28.05 3.78
C ALA A 2 -3.22 27.38 4.65
N THR A 3 -3.47 26.10 4.40
CA THR A 3 -4.50 25.31 5.07
C THR A 3 -4.06 24.98 6.50
N GLN A 4 -4.79 25.57 7.44
CA GLN A 4 -5.04 25.34 8.88
C GLN A 4 -4.75 23.96 9.56
N ALA A 5 -3.90 23.09 9.02
CA ALA A 5 -3.55 21.80 9.64
C ALA A 5 -2.38 21.88 10.64
N THR A 6 -1.73 23.04 10.81
CA THR A 6 -0.58 23.24 11.70
C THR A 6 -0.90 23.82 13.08
N LEU A 7 -2.18 23.95 13.46
CA LEU A 7 -2.57 24.70 14.67
C LEU A 7 -3.27 23.90 15.78
N ASN A 8 -3.46 22.58 15.64
CA ASN A 8 -4.21 21.79 16.63
C ASN A 8 -3.40 20.74 17.43
N ASP A 9 -2.09 20.92 17.59
CA ASP A 9 -1.27 20.10 18.51
C ASP A 9 -0.61 20.95 19.63
N LYS A 10 -1.34 21.98 20.09
CA LYS A 10 -0.97 22.88 21.22
C LYS A 10 -1.87 22.70 22.45
N ARG A 11 -2.29 21.47 22.76
CA ARG A 11 -2.92 21.09 24.04
C ARG A 11 -2.36 19.72 24.44
N SER A 12 -1.72 19.45 25.56
CA SER A 12 -1.43 20.22 26.77
C SER A 12 -0.31 19.47 27.50
N VAL A 13 0.87 20.07 27.65
CA VAL A 13 1.87 19.64 28.63
C VAL A 13 2.39 20.93 29.26
N HIS A 14 1.69 21.39 30.30
CA HIS A 14 2.22 22.32 31.29
C HIS A 14 1.39 22.18 32.56
N GLN A 15 2.02 21.64 33.61
CA GLN A 15 1.81 22.09 34.99
C GLN A 15 3.03 21.68 35.84
N SER A 16 3.98 22.63 35.92
CA SER A 16 5.02 22.91 36.93
C SER A 16 5.94 21.80 37.51
N ALA A 17 5.54 20.53 37.57
CA ALA A 17 6.44 19.42 37.93
C ALA A 17 7.22 18.89 36.70
N ASP A 18 6.63 19.01 35.50
CA ASP A 18 7.21 18.55 34.24
C ASP A 18 8.41 19.40 33.77
N ASP A 19 8.44 20.70 34.09
CA ASP A 19 9.53 21.59 33.64
C ASP A 19 10.87 21.25 34.32
N GLY A 20 10.84 20.81 35.59
CA GLY A 20 12.02 20.36 36.32
C GLY A 20 12.56 19.03 35.78
N VAL A 21 11.66 18.06 35.56
CA VAL A 21 11.99 16.75 34.97
C VAL A 21 12.54 16.90 33.54
N ASN A 22 12.02 17.85 32.75
CA ASN A 22 12.53 18.13 31.41
C ASN A 22 13.96 18.71 31.44
N LYS A 23 14.26 19.65 32.35
CA LYS A 23 15.61 20.21 32.48
C LYS A 23 16.65 19.17 32.94
N ASP A 24 16.30 18.32 33.89
CA ASP A 24 17.21 17.25 34.34
C ASP A 24 17.39 16.17 33.28
N LEU A 25 16.35 15.86 32.50
CA LEU A 25 16.45 14.99 31.33
C LEU A 25 17.40 15.55 30.27
N VAL A 26 17.30 16.84 29.93
CA VAL A 26 18.21 17.50 28.98
C VAL A 26 19.64 17.45 29.49
N ARG A 27 19.87 17.75 30.77
CA ARG A 27 21.22 17.64 31.39
C ARG A 27 21.78 16.22 31.30
N LEU A 28 20.96 15.21 31.57
CA LEU A 28 21.38 13.82 31.49
C LEU A 28 21.66 13.40 30.03
N ALA A 29 20.85 13.85 29.08
CA ALA A 29 21.07 13.61 27.66
C ALA A 29 22.36 14.29 27.16
N LYS A 30 22.69 15.50 27.65
CA LYS A 30 23.98 16.14 27.36
C LYS A 30 25.17 15.34 27.91
N ARG A 31 25.07 14.84 29.14
CA ARG A 31 26.10 13.94 29.71
C ARG A 31 26.27 12.68 28.86
N PHE A 32 25.16 12.10 28.40
CA PHE A 32 25.20 10.97 27.48
C PHE A 32 25.89 11.33 26.16
N VAL A 33 25.59 12.49 25.56
CA VAL A 33 26.28 12.97 24.35
C VAL A 33 27.78 13.18 24.57
N LEU A 34 28.18 13.73 25.72
CA LEU A 34 29.60 13.87 26.08
C LEU A 34 30.29 12.52 26.21
N PHE A 35 29.61 11.55 26.83
CA PHE A 35 30.07 10.17 26.90
C PHE A 35 30.27 9.58 25.50
N LEU A 36 29.33 9.76 24.58
CA LEU A 36 29.46 9.31 23.19
C LEU A 36 30.68 9.92 22.48
N ARG A 37 30.92 11.23 22.70
CA ARG A 37 32.11 11.92 22.16
C ARG A 37 33.40 11.34 22.74
N SER A 38 33.42 10.97 24.02
CA SER A 38 34.60 10.37 24.66
C SER A 38 34.91 8.96 24.16
N GLU A 39 33.90 8.24 23.64
CA GLU A 39 34.06 6.94 23.00
C GLU A 39 34.34 7.03 21.49
N GLU A 40 34.65 8.22 20.97
CA GLU A 40 34.84 8.51 19.53
C GLU A 40 33.67 8.02 18.65
N SER A 41 32.48 7.88 19.24
CA SER A 41 31.29 7.35 18.57
C SER A 41 30.45 8.49 18.00
N SER A 42 30.67 8.79 16.73
CA SER A 42 29.98 9.87 16.01
C SER A 42 28.62 9.48 15.44
N PHE A 43 28.35 8.19 15.24
CA PHE A 43 27.09 7.71 14.66
C PHE A 43 26.65 6.38 15.26
N LEU A 44 25.41 6.31 15.74
CA LEU A 44 24.82 5.14 16.39
C LEU A 44 23.53 4.72 15.69
N LEU A 45 23.39 3.42 15.48
CA LEU A 45 22.18 2.79 14.98
C LEU A 45 21.28 2.30 16.12
N ALA A 46 20.04 1.99 15.80
CA ALA A 46 18.98 1.63 16.75
C ALA A 46 19.36 0.51 17.73
N ASP A 47 20.10 -0.50 17.29
CA ASP A 47 20.51 -1.63 18.14
C ASP A 47 21.70 -1.27 19.07
N GLN A 48 22.44 -0.23 18.74
CA GLN A 48 23.59 0.26 19.50
C GLN A 48 23.17 1.26 20.58
N VAL A 49 22.12 2.04 20.35
CA VAL A 49 21.66 3.08 21.30
C VAL A 49 21.36 2.49 22.70
N PRO A 50 20.55 1.42 22.86
CA PRO A 50 20.28 0.86 24.19
C PRO A 50 21.54 0.32 24.89
N LYS A 51 22.40 -0.40 24.15
CA LYS A 51 23.66 -0.95 24.67
C LYS A 51 24.59 0.14 25.18
N THR A 52 24.62 1.27 24.48
CA THR A 52 25.48 2.40 24.82
C THR A 52 24.93 3.17 26.02
N ILE A 53 23.60 3.30 26.14
CA ILE A 53 22.95 3.86 27.34
C ILE A 53 23.25 2.99 28.56
N GLU A 54 23.13 1.67 28.45
CA GLU A 54 23.46 0.76 29.56
C GLU A 54 24.91 0.89 30.02
N ARG A 55 25.84 1.08 29.08
CA ARG A 55 27.26 1.32 29.38
C ARG A 55 27.47 2.66 30.07
N PHE A 56 26.89 3.73 29.52
CA PHE A 56 26.89 5.07 30.11
C PHE A 56 26.38 5.05 31.55
N VAL A 57 25.24 4.42 31.80
CA VAL A 57 24.63 4.31 33.14
C VAL A 57 25.57 3.62 34.12
N LYS A 58 26.24 2.54 33.70
CA LYS A 58 27.18 1.80 34.55
C LYS A 58 28.45 2.59 34.83
N GLN A 59 29.05 3.18 33.79
CA GLN A 59 30.34 3.86 33.89
C GLN A 59 30.25 5.19 34.66
N GLU A 60 29.20 5.97 34.41
CA GLU A 60 28.96 7.26 35.06
C GLU A 60 28.19 7.13 36.38
N SER A 61 27.90 5.90 36.82
CA SER A 61 27.14 5.59 38.04
C SER A 61 25.85 6.40 38.14
N ILE A 62 25.08 6.46 37.04
CA ILE A 62 23.85 7.25 36.97
C ILE A 62 22.80 6.64 37.92
N PRO A 63 22.20 7.43 38.83
CA PRO A 63 21.19 6.93 39.76
C PRO A 63 19.94 6.43 39.03
N LYS A 64 19.34 5.37 39.57
CA LYS A 64 18.08 4.80 39.03
C LYS A 64 16.86 5.58 39.50
N ASP A 65 16.72 6.79 38.99
CA ASP A 65 15.61 7.70 39.26
C ASP A 65 14.64 7.81 38.07
N ASP A 66 13.64 8.69 38.18
CA ASP A 66 12.66 8.91 37.12
C ASP A 66 13.25 9.65 35.90
N THR A 67 14.36 10.38 36.08
CA THR A 67 15.10 11.04 35.00
C THR A 67 15.77 10.01 34.10
N LEU A 68 16.43 9.00 34.70
CA LEU A 68 16.99 7.87 33.94
C LEU A 68 15.90 7.10 33.19
N LYS A 69 14.78 6.78 33.85
CA LYS A 69 13.64 6.12 33.17
C LYS A 69 13.12 6.94 31.99
N SER A 70 13.09 8.26 32.12
CA SER A 70 12.67 9.18 31.06
C SER A 70 13.64 9.18 29.88
N LEU A 71 14.95 9.15 30.16
CA LEU A 71 16.01 9.00 29.15
C LEU A 71 15.87 7.66 28.41
N GLU A 72 15.76 6.56 29.15
CA GLU A 72 15.56 5.23 28.56
C GLU A 72 14.29 5.17 27.71
N LYS A 73 13.20 5.79 28.15
CA LYS A 73 11.95 5.88 27.39
C LYS A 73 12.10 6.71 26.11
N LEU A 74 12.79 7.85 26.19
CA LEU A 74 13.08 8.71 25.03
C LEU A 74 13.86 7.94 23.96
N TYR A 75 14.90 7.22 24.38
CA TYR A 75 15.79 6.51 23.47
C TYR A 75 15.35 5.10 23.10
N ARG A 76 14.37 4.49 23.79
CA ARG A 76 13.75 3.22 23.38
C ARG A 76 13.15 3.29 21.96
N GLY A 77 12.69 4.47 21.54
CA GLY A 77 12.21 4.73 20.19
C GLY A 77 13.26 5.38 19.26
N CYS A 78 14.49 5.59 19.72
CA CYS A 78 15.52 6.23 18.92
C CYS A 78 16.07 5.26 17.88
N GLN A 79 16.03 5.68 16.62
CA GLN A 79 16.50 4.90 15.48
C GLN A 79 17.97 5.18 15.19
N GLU A 80 18.40 6.42 15.38
CA GLU A 80 19.73 6.89 15.01
C GLU A 80 20.13 8.09 15.88
N ILE A 81 21.40 8.15 16.28
CA ILE A 81 22.02 9.35 16.88
C ILE A 81 23.24 9.72 16.02
N LEU A 82 23.36 11.00 15.68
CA LEU A 82 24.47 11.55 14.91
C LEU A 82 25.10 12.72 15.65
N LEU A 83 26.41 12.69 15.84
CA LEU A 83 27.18 13.84 16.33
C LEU A 83 27.79 14.56 15.13
N SER A 84 27.38 15.81 14.90
CA SER A 84 27.90 16.64 13.81
C SER A 84 28.20 18.05 14.34
N GLY A 85 29.45 18.50 14.15
CA GLY A 85 29.96 19.69 14.82
C GLY A 85 29.73 19.61 16.33
N ASP A 86 29.14 20.66 16.91
CA ASP A 86 28.78 20.72 18.33
C ASP A 86 27.44 20.05 18.64
N TYR A 87 26.59 19.81 17.64
CA TYR A 87 25.26 19.28 17.84
C TYR A 87 25.22 17.74 17.89
N ALA A 88 24.33 17.23 18.73
CA ALA A 88 23.86 15.85 18.67
C ALA A 88 22.45 15.83 18.07
N TYR A 89 22.28 15.12 16.96
CA TYR A 89 21.01 14.90 16.30
C TYR A 89 20.44 13.53 16.67
N ALA A 90 19.14 13.47 16.92
CA ALA A 90 18.42 12.23 17.22
C ALA A 90 17.23 12.06 16.28
N PHE A 91 17.15 10.88 15.65
CA PHE A 91 15.94 10.43 14.95
C PHE A 91 15.13 9.54 15.90
N LEU A 92 13.96 10.05 16.31
CA LEU A 92 13.03 9.38 17.21
C LEU A 92 11.82 8.84 16.44
N ARG A 93 11.41 7.62 16.78
CA ARG A 93 10.21 6.94 16.29
C ARG A 93 9.32 6.57 17.48
N PRO A 94 8.59 7.55 18.06
CA PRO A 94 7.79 7.33 19.27
C PRO A 94 6.64 6.34 19.08
N ARG A 95 6.12 6.22 17.85
CA ARG A 95 5.12 5.23 17.45
C ARG A 95 5.27 4.86 15.98
N ILE A 96 4.61 3.79 15.56
CA ILE A 96 4.59 3.35 14.16
C ILE A 96 4.14 4.52 13.25
N GLY A 97 4.85 4.72 12.14
CA GLY A 97 4.56 5.79 11.16
C GLY A 97 4.91 7.22 11.57
N ILE A 98 5.25 7.48 12.83
CA ILE A 98 5.60 8.83 13.29
C ILE A 98 7.10 8.94 13.49
N LYS A 99 7.69 9.95 12.85
CA LYS A 99 9.11 10.29 12.92
C LYS A 99 9.25 11.70 13.48
N ARG A 100 10.19 11.89 14.40
CA ARG A 100 10.57 13.21 14.93
C ARG A 100 12.07 13.33 14.92
N TYR A 101 12.57 14.52 14.58
CA TYR A 101 14.00 14.80 14.54
C TYR A 101 14.27 15.96 15.49
N TYR A 102 15.28 15.77 16.33
CA TYR A 102 15.72 16.78 17.28
C TYR A 102 17.23 16.97 17.17
N ARG A 103 17.71 18.14 17.56
CA ARG A 103 19.12 18.40 17.83
C ARG A 103 19.29 18.91 19.26
N LEU A 104 20.46 18.68 19.83
CA LEU A 104 20.85 19.13 21.15
C LEU A 104 22.20 19.81 21.05
N HIS A 105 22.26 21.07 21.48
CA HIS A 105 23.51 21.82 21.64
C HIS A 105 24.07 21.62 23.06
N PRO A 106 25.40 21.57 23.26
CA PRO A 106 25.99 21.44 24.59
C PRO A 106 25.57 22.57 25.54
N GLU A 107 25.39 23.78 25.01
CA GLU A 107 24.97 24.96 25.77
C GLU A 107 23.45 25.20 25.75
N GLY A 108 22.68 24.50 24.90
CA GLY A 108 21.24 24.74 24.72
C GLY A 108 20.38 24.16 25.85
N GLU A 109 19.30 24.82 26.27
CA GLU A 109 18.50 24.36 27.43
C GLU A 109 17.46 23.28 27.09
N ASP A 110 17.17 23.04 25.80
CA ASP A 110 16.10 22.17 25.34
C ASP A 110 16.52 21.28 24.15
N PHE A 111 15.70 20.27 23.85
CA PHE A 111 15.75 19.55 22.58
C PHE A 111 15.12 20.41 21.47
N GLU A 112 15.90 20.82 20.49
CA GLU A 112 15.43 21.66 19.39
C GLU A 112 14.86 20.78 18.27
N PRO A 113 13.57 20.92 17.89
CA PRO A 113 13.03 20.19 16.75
C PRO A 113 13.69 20.66 15.46
N VAL A 114 14.02 19.72 14.58
CA VAL A 114 14.55 20.01 13.24
C VAL A 114 13.69 19.38 12.16
N SER A 115 13.67 20.01 10.99
CA SER A 115 13.02 19.43 9.81
C SER A 115 13.76 18.18 9.32
N ARG A 116 13.05 17.32 8.58
CA ARG A 116 13.66 16.17 7.87
C ARG A 116 14.83 16.61 6.99
N GLY A 117 14.69 17.73 6.28
CA GLY A 117 15.74 18.26 5.41
C GLY A 117 17.01 18.66 6.18
N GLN A 118 16.85 19.35 7.32
CA GLN A 118 17.99 19.71 8.18
C GLN A 118 18.68 18.48 8.78
N TYR A 119 17.93 17.45 9.17
CA TYR A 119 18.51 16.19 9.67
C TYR A 119 19.27 15.45 8.57
N LEU A 120 18.71 15.35 7.37
CA LEU A 120 19.38 14.73 6.22
C LEU A 120 20.64 15.51 5.81
N PHE A 121 20.57 16.85 5.84
CA PHE A 121 21.74 17.70 5.60
C PHE A 121 22.88 17.40 6.59
N ALA A 122 22.57 17.24 7.88
CA ALA A 122 23.58 16.87 8.87
C ALA A 122 24.22 15.50 8.59
N LYS A 123 23.44 14.52 8.10
CA LYS A 123 23.97 13.21 7.66
C LYS A 123 24.85 13.33 6.43
N ASP A 124 24.45 14.16 5.47
CA ASP A 124 25.25 14.43 4.28
C ASP A 124 26.58 15.10 4.68
N GLU A 125 26.54 16.15 5.49
CA GLU A 125 27.72 16.83 6.02
C GLU A 125 28.67 15.86 6.74
N TYR A 126 28.13 14.93 7.54
CA TYR A 126 28.93 13.92 8.24
C TYR A 126 29.70 12.99 7.28
N VAL A 127 29.14 12.63 6.12
CA VAL A 127 29.78 11.68 5.19
C VAL A 127 30.70 12.35 4.19
N GLN A 128 30.29 13.49 3.62
CA GLN A 128 30.99 14.15 2.51
C GLN A 128 31.62 15.51 2.87
N GLY A 129 31.44 15.98 4.10
CA GLY A 129 31.89 17.30 4.55
C GLY A 129 30.96 18.43 4.13
N TYR A 130 31.05 19.56 4.84
CA TYR A 130 30.18 20.72 4.64
C TYR A 130 30.23 21.29 3.21
N ASP A 131 31.42 21.38 2.62
CA ASP A 131 31.61 21.96 1.28
C ASP A 131 30.89 21.17 0.18
N MET A 132 30.76 19.85 0.33
CA MET A 132 30.01 19.01 -0.60
C MET A 132 28.52 19.00 -0.26
N ALA A 133 28.16 18.89 1.01
CA ALA A 133 26.76 18.86 1.46
C ALA A 133 26.02 20.17 1.19
N SER A 134 26.71 21.31 1.24
CA SER A 134 26.16 22.63 0.94
C SER A 134 25.89 22.85 -0.54
N LYS A 135 26.41 22.00 -1.43
CA LYS A 135 26.07 22.05 -2.87
C LYS A 135 24.61 21.64 -3.05
N ARG A 136 23.91 22.35 -3.92
CA ARG A 136 22.49 22.10 -4.20
C ARG A 136 22.30 20.74 -4.87
N GLY A 137 21.91 19.74 -4.08
CA GLY A 137 21.50 18.41 -4.54
C GLY A 137 20.05 18.36 -5.02
N LEU A 138 19.66 17.21 -5.60
CA LEU A 138 18.28 16.91 -5.94
C LEU A 138 17.51 16.52 -4.67
N VAL A 139 16.47 17.29 -4.31
CA VAL A 139 15.53 16.92 -3.25
C VAL A 139 14.31 16.27 -3.88
N ILE A 140 14.10 14.98 -3.60
CA ILE A 140 12.93 14.24 -4.06
C ILE A 140 11.85 14.31 -2.97
N ASP A 141 10.78 15.07 -3.24
CA ASP A 141 9.62 15.19 -2.35
C ASP A 141 8.33 14.84 -3.10
N PHE A 142 7.70 13.74 -2.69
CA PHE A 142 6.44 13.29 -3.27
C PHE A 142 5.20 13.82 -2.55
N SER A 143 5.35 14.52 -1.41
CA SER A 143 4.20 14.91 -0.56
C SER A 143 3.12 15.67 -1.33
N SER A 144 3.50 16.67 -2.12
CA SER A 144 2.59 17.48 -2.93
C SER A 144 1.81 16.69 -4.00
N PHE A 145 2.36 15.59 -4.49
CA PHE A 145 1.69 14.74 -5.48
C PHE A 145 0.57 13.89 -4.85
N TYR A 146 0.56 13.75 -3.52
CA TYR A 146 -0.41 12.94 -2.78
C TYR A 146 -1.43 13.76 -2.00
N ASP A 147 -1.41 15.10 -2.08
CA ASP A 147 -2.31 15.98 -1.32
C ASP A 147 -3.81 15.71 -1.57
N SER A 148 -4.16 15.23 -2.77
CA SER A 148 -5.54 14.89 -3.14
C SER A 148 -5.97 13.48 -2.69
N PHE A 149 -5.04 12.61 -2.30
CA PHE A 149 -5.29 11.21 -1.94
C PHE A 149 -5.60 11.05 -0.46
N PRO A 150 -6.38 10.01 -0.07
CA PRO A 150 -6.61 9.73 1.35
C PRO A 150 -5.31 9.30 2.03
N THR A 151 -5.11 9.78 3.24
CA THR A 151 -3.98 9.38 4.09
C THR A 151 -4.47 8.46 5.21
N VAL A 152 -3.67 7.44 5.51
CA VAL A 152 -3.92 6.52 6.63
C VAL A 152 -3.42 7.20 7.90
N VAL A 153 -4.35 7.65 8.75
CA VAL A 153 -4.02 8.37 9.99
C VAL A 153 -3.83 7.41 11.18
N ASP A 154 -4.66 6.38 11.28
CA ASP A 154 -4.54 5.35 12.31
C ASP A 154 -3.51 4.29 11.91
N THR A 155 -2.56 4.02 12.80
CA THR A 155 -1.55 2.98 12.63
C THR A 155 -2.16 1.57 12.49
N ASN A 156 -3.36 1.34 13.06
CA ASN A 156 -4.06 0.06 12.93
C ASN A 156 -4.62 -0.19 11.53
N GLU A 157 -4.75 0.86 10.71
CA GLU A 157 -5.22 0.77 9.33
C GLU A 157 -4.05 0.66 8.33
N MET A 158 -2.78 0.66 8.80
CA MET A 158 -1.64 0.42 7.93
C MET A 158 -1.71 -0.97 7.29
N GLY A 159 -1.53 -1.03 5.98
CA GLY A 159 -1.74 -2.25 5.18
C GLY A 159 -3.20 -2.48 4.76
N ARG A 160 -4.17 -1.67 5.22
CA ARG A 160 -5.60 -1.75 4.86
C ARG A 160 -6.04 -0.65 3.90
N GLY A 161 -5.17 -0.32 2.94
CA GLY A 161 -5.40 0.78 1.99
C GLY A 161 -6.69 0.65 1.19
N MET A 162 -7.07 -0.56 0.78
CA MET A 162 -8.33 -0.82 0.09
C MET A 162 -9.56 -0.46 0.94
N THR A 163 -9.56 -0.78 2.24
CA THR A 163 -10.65 -0.41 3.14
C THR A 163 -10.79 1.10 3.28
N VAL A 164 -9.67 1.82 3.40
CA VAL A 164 -9.66 3.29 3.47
C VAL A 164 -10.15 3.91 2.16
N LEU A 165 -9.72 3.37 1.02
CA LEU A 165 -10.19 3.80 -0.30
C LEU A 165 -11.69 3.54 -0.49
N ASN A 166 -12.19 2.35 -0.13
CA ASN A 166 -13.61 2.01 -0.24
C ASN A 166 -14.46 2.92 0.66
N ARG A 167 -14.01 3.21 1.89
CA ARG A 167 -14.70 4.16 2.79
C ARG A 167 -14.73 5.58 2.22
N ARG A 168 -13.61 6.04 1.64
CA ARG A 168 -13.54 7.37 1.01
C ARG A 168 -14.41 7.45 -0.23
N LEU A 169 -14.29 6.46 -1.13
CA LEU A 169 -15.12 6.35 -2.33
C LEU A 169 -16.57 6.51 -1.90
N SER A 170 -17.06 5.62 -1.05
CA SER A 170 -18.40 5.63 -0.46
C SER A 170 -18.83 6.98 0.12
N GLY A 171 -17.96 7.66 0.88
CA GLY A 171 -18.24 8.99 1.43
C GLY A 171 -18.27 10.12 0.39
N GLU A 172 -17.58 9.98 -0.75
CA GLU A 172 -17.70 10.85 -1.91
C GLU A 172 -18.98 10.52 -2.69
N LEU A 173 -19.31 9.24 -2.86
CA LEU A 173 -20.52 8.77 -3.54
C LEU A 173 -21.80 9.20 -2.80
N TYR A 174 -21.80 9.22 -1.47
CA TYR A 174 -22.92 9.72 -0.67
C TYR A 174 -23.16 11.23 -0.88
N ARG A 175 -22.09 12.01 -1.15
CA ARG A 175 -22.20 13.45 -1.37
C ARG A 175 -22.77 13.82 -2.72
N ASP A 176 -22.52 13.01 -3.75
CA ASP A 176 -22.93 13.26 -5.14
C ASP A 176 -23.36 11.95 -5.81
N ARG A 177 -24.60 11.56 -5.53
CA ARG A 177 -25.18 10.27 -5.94
C ARG A 177 -25.35 10.18 -7.45
N ASP A 178 -25.82 11.23 -8.10
CA ASP A 178 -26.06 11.24 -9.55
C ASP A 178 -24.74 11.07 -10.30
N ARG A 179 -23.68 11.77 -9.87
CA ARG A 179 -22.35 11.60 -10.47
C ARG A 179 -21.84 10.18 -10.29
N PHE A 180 -22.04 9.58 -9.11
CA PHE A 180 -21.63 8.20 -8.86
C PHE A 180 -22.33 7.22 -9.79
N GLN A 181 -23.66 7.26 -9.84
CA GLN A 181 -24.46 6.33 -10.63
C GLN A 181 -24.05 6.40 -12.10
N ASN A 182 -23.92 7.61 -12.65
CA ASN A 182 -23.43 7.81 -14.01
C ASN A 182 -22.00 7.29 -14.22
N ALA A 183 -21.10 7.49 -13.25
CA ALA A 183 -19.74 6.99 -13.31
C ALA A 183 -19.66 5.45 -13.26
N LEU A 184 -20.46 4.81 -12.41
CA LEU A 184 -20.53 3.35 -12.31
C LEU A 184 -21.12 2.73 -13.57
N LEU A 185 -22.21 3.28 -14.11
CA LEU A 185 -22.80 2.80 -15.36
C LEU A 185 -21.83 2.97 -16.53
N LYS A 186 -21.15 4.12 -16.61
CA LYS A 186 -20.09 4.36 -17.59
C LYS A 186 -18.93 3.40 -17.43
N PHE A 187 -18.53 3.10 -16.20
CA PHE A 187 -17.47 2.11 -15.94
C PHE A 187 -17.89 0.72 -16.44
N LEU A 188 -19.09 0.27 -16.08
CA LEU A 188 -19.60 -1.05 -16.49
C LEU A 188 -19.76 -1.17 -18.01
N SER A 189 -20.18 -0.10 -18.70
CA SER A 189 -20.36 -0.12 -20.16
C SER A 189 -19.07 -0.01 -20.98
N GLN A 190 -17.94 0.25 -20.33
CA GLN A 190 -16.62 0.27 -20.99
C GLN A 190 -15.99 -1.12 -21.11
N PHE A 191 -16.56 -2.13 -20.46
CA PHE A 191 -15.99 -3.47 -20.50
C PHE A 191 -16.37 -4.20 -21.78
N GLU A 192 -15.32 -4.64 -22.48
CA GLU A 192 -15.42 -5.47 -23.66
C GLU A 192 -14.38 -6.59 -23.52
N LEU A 193 -14.75 -7.78 -23.98
CA LEU A 193 -13.89 -8.94 -23.96
C LEU A 193 -13.96 -9.66 -25.30
N ASP A 194 -12.82 -9.71 -26.00
CA ASP A 194 -12.68 -10.30 -27.34
C ASP A 194 -13.73 -9.78 -28.36
N GLY A 195 -13.99 -8.47 -28.39
CA GLY A 195 -14.98 -7.90 -29.31
C GLY A 195 -16.42 -7.91 -28.80
N ARG A 196 -16.68 -8.48 -27.62
CA ARG A 196 -18.03 -8.64 -27.06
C ARG A 196 -18.23 -7.72 -25.85
N PRO A 197 -19.29 -6.90 -25.81
CA PRO A 197 -19.57 -6.07 -24.65
C PRO A 197 -19.90 -6.96 -23.44
N LEU A 198 -19.54 -6.48 -22.25
CA LEU A 198 -19.86 -7.10 -20.96
C LEU A 198 -20.70 -6.17 -20.09
N PHE A 199 -21.38 -6.77 -19.12
CA PHE A 199 -22.16 -6.09 -18.09
C PHE A 199 -23.31 -5.23 -18.61
N VAL A 200 -23.08 -3.96 -18.91
CA VAL A 200 -24.15 -3.00 -19.23
C VAL A 200 -23.93 -2.44 -20.63
N ASN A 201 -24.91 -2.62 -21.50
CA ASN A 201 -25.00 -1.98 -22.80
C ASN A 201 -26.35 -1.28 -22.90
N ASN A 202 -26.48 -0.15 -22.20
CA ASN A 202 -27.67 0.67 -22.29
C ASN A 202 -27.51 1.70 -23.41
N HIS A 203 -28.32 1.56 -24.46
CA HIS A 203 -28.37 2.49 -25.59
C HIS A 203 -28.77 3.93 -25.18
N GLN A 204 -29.33 4.10 -23.98
CA GLN A 204 -29.66 5.40 -23.39
C GLN A 204 -28.98 5.51 -22.03
N MET A 205 -27.87 6.24 -21.95
CA MET A 205 -27.07 6.46 -20.72
C MET A 205 -27.76 7.38 -19.70
N ARG A 206 -29.07 7.22 -19.49
CA ARG A 206 -29.83 7.90 -18.44
C ARG A 206 -30.11 6.90 -17.33
N TYR A 207 -29.83 7.31 -16.10
CA TYR A 207 -29.97 6.46 -14.93
C TYR A 207 -31.43 6.02 -14.72
N GLU A 208 -32.40 6.88 -15.03
CA GLU A 208 -33.81 6.60 -14.85
C GLU A 208 -34.26 5.41 -15.71
N THR A 209 -33.90 5.41 -16.99
CA THR A 209 -34.18 4.31 -17.92
C THR A 209 -33.49 3.03 -17.47
N PHE A 210 -32.22 3.12 -17.05
CA PHE A 210 -31.50 1.97 -16.52
C PHE A 210 -32.17 1.39 -15.27
N GLN A 211 -32.73 2.23 -14.40
CA GLN A 211 -33.43 1.77 -13.20
C GLN A 211 -34.71 0.99 -13.56
N GLU A 212 -35.48 1.45 -14.54
CA GLU A 212 -36.67 0.73 -15.04
C GLU A 212 -36.30 -0.64 -15.64
N ASP A 213 -35.22 -0.69 -16.43
CA ASP A 213 -34.68 -1.94 -16.99
C ASP A 213 -34.15 -2.89 -15.91
N LEU A 214 -33.51 -2.35 -14.87
CA LEU A 214 -33.02 -3.10 -13.71
C LEU A 214 -34.16 -3.73 -12.91
N GLU A 215 -35.23 -2.97 -12.65
CA GLU A 215 -36.43 -3.47 -11.95
C GLU A 215 -37.14 -4.55 -12.77
N THR A 216 -37.29 -4.34 -14.07
CA THR A 216 -37.91 -5.32 -14.99
C THR A 216 -37.09 -6.60 -15.04
N THR A 217 -35.77 -6.48 -15.18
CA THR A 217 -34.84 -7.61 -15.21
C THR A 217 -34.91 -8.43 -13.93
N ARG A 218 -35.00 -7.78 -12.76
CA ARG A 218 -35.13 -8.49 -11.49
C ARG A 218 -36.43 -9.27 -11.39
N SER A 219 -37.55 -8.66 -11.76
CA SER A 219 -38.87 -9.30 -11.74
C SER A 219 -38.91 -10.53 -12.65
N PHE A 220 -38.35 -10.38 -13.85
CA PHE A 220 -38.18 -11.47 -14.80
C PHE A 220 -37.31 -12.61 -14.25
N LEU A 221 -36.12 -12.29 -13.72
CA LEU A 221 -35.21 -13.31 -13.17
C LEU A 221 -35.80 -14.03 -11.95
N ASP A 222 -36.61 -13.36 -11.12
CA ASP A 222 -37.29 -13.99 -9.98
C ASP A 222 -38.32 -15.06 -10.41
N GLY A 223 -38.80 -15.00 -11.67
CA GLY A 223 -39.69 -16.00 -12.28
C GLY A 223 -38.99 -17.24 -12.83
N HIS A 224 -37.66 -17.24 -12.97
CA HIS A 224 -36.87 -18.36 -13.49
C HIS A 224 -36.34 -19.29 -12.39
N PRO A 225 -36.22 -20.61 -12.66
CA PRO A 225 -35.47 -21.54 -11.82
C PRO A 225 -34.02 -21.08 -11.57
N GLU A 226 -33.52 -21.32 -10.37
CA GLU A 226 -32.18 -20.85 -9.94
C GLU A 226 -31.02 -21.54 -10.67
N GLU A 227 -31.26 -22.74 -11.21
CA GLU A 227 -30.28 -23.59 -11.87
C GLU A 227 -30.18 -23.35 -13.38
N ASP A 228 -31.12 -22.61 -13.96
CA ASP A 228 -31.14 -22.23 -15.39
C ASP A 228 -29.81 -21.56 -15.77
N ALA A 229 -29.33 -21.88 -16.97
CA ALA A 229 -28.06 -21.35 -17.46
C ALA A 229 -28.23 -19.92 -17.99
N TYR A 230 -27.12 -19.18 -18.11
CA TYR A 230 -27.13 -17.84 -18.71
C TYR A 230 -27.80 -17.84 -20.09
N GLU A 231 -27.55 -18.86 -20.91
CA GLU A 231 -28.08 -18.99 -22.26
C GLU A 231 -29.62 -18.97 -22.31
N ASP A 232 -30.29 -19.49 -21.27
CA ASP A 232 -31.74 -19.57 -21.18
C ASP A 232 -32.39 -18.19 -20.97
N VAL A 233 -31.65 -17.24 -20.37
CA VAL A 233 -32.12 -15.88 -20.05
C VAL A 233 -31.40 -14.78 -20.84
N ALA A 234 -30.42 -15.14 -21.68
CA ALA A 234 -29.53 -14.20 -22.36
C ALA A 234 -30.24 -13.27 -23.35
N HIS A 235 -31.34 -13.71 -23.98
CA HIS A 235 -32.08 -12.86 -24.91
C HIS A 235 -32.80 -11.73 -24.17
N ASP A 236 -33.53 -12.06 -23.11
CA ASP A 236 -34.29 -11.09 -22.31
C ASP A 236 -33.36 -10.14 -21.54
N LEU A 237 -32.24 -10.64 -20.99
CA LEU A 237 -31.23 -9.79 -20.36
C LEU A 237 -30.71 -8.70 -21.33
N ARG A 238 -30.36 -9.10 -22.56
CA ARG A 238 -29.85 -8.15 -23.57
C ARG A 238 -30.90 -7.16 -24.04
N ARG A 239 -32.18 -7.55 -24.06
CA ARG A 239 -33.29 -6.64 -24.36
C ARG A 239 -33.38 -5.48 -23.36
N HIS A 240 -32.96 -5.72 -22.12
CA HIS A 240 -32.89 -4.73 -21.04
C HIS A 240 -31.48 -4.13 -20.85
N GLY A 241 -30.58 -4.32 -21.83
CA GLY A 241 -29.24 -3.75 -21.80
C GLY A 241 -28.26 -4.44 -20.85
N PHE A 242 -28.54 -5.68 -20.43
CA PHE A 242 -27.61 -6.51 -19.65
C PHE A 242 -26.90 -7.53 -20.54
N GLU A 243 -25.59 -7.34 -20.71
CA GLU A 243 -24.69 -8.20 -21.48
C GLU A 243 -24.10 -9.33 -20.60
N PRO A 244 -23.36 -10.31 -21.16
CA PRO A 244 -22.74 -11.38 -20.37
C PRO A 244 -21.80 -10.89 -19.25
N GLY A 245 -21.51 -11.77 -18.29
CA GLY A 245 -20.58 -11.51 -17.17
C GLY A 245 -21.24 -11.33 -15.81
N TRP A 246 -22.58 -11.38 -15.73
CA TRP A 246 -23.30 -11.28 -14.46
C TRP A 246 -23.37 -12.58 -13.67
N GLY A 247 -23.11 -13.73 -14.28
CA GLY A 247 -23.21 -15.03 -13.62
C GLY A 247 -23.39 -16.18 -14.62
N ALA A 248 -23.01 -17.39 -14.22
CA ALA A 248 -23.19 -18.60 -15.01
C ALA A 248 -24.63 -19.14 -14.96
N ARG A 249 -25.27 -18.98 -13.80
CA ARG A 249 -26.65 -19.42 -13.54
C ARG A 249 -27.54 -18.25 -13.15
N VAL A 250 -28.86 -18.43 -13.27
CA VAL A 250 -29.84 -17.42 -12.85
C VAL A 250 -29.66 -17.00 -11.39
N SER A 251 -29.29 -17.91 -10.49
CA SER A 251 -28.97 -17.57 -9.09
C SER A 251 -27.82 -16.57 -8.95
N ASP A 252 -26.71 -16.77 -9.68
CA ASP A 252 -25.55 -15.89 -9.68
C ASP A 252 -25.91 -14.51 -10.26
N ILE A 253 -26.58 -14.51 -11.42
CA ILE A 253 -27.03 -13.31 -12.12
C ILE A 253 -27.93 -12.49 -11.19
N ARG A 254 -28.94 -13.12 -10.58
CA ARG A 254 -29.86 -12.48 -9.63
C ARG A 254 -29.12 -11.90 -8.44
N SER A 255 -28.14 -12.62 -7.87
CA SER A 255 -27.32 -12.15 -6.75
C SER A 255 -26.51 -10.90 -7.12
N ASN A 256 -25.87 -10.90 -8.28
CA ASN A 256 -25.01 -9.81 -8.73
C ASN A 256 -25.80 -8.57 -9.19
N ILE A 257 -26.94 -8.77 -9.86
CA ILE A 257 -27.85 -7.66 -10.22
C ILE A 257 -28.48 -7.03 -8.98
N ARG A 258 -28.86 -7.82 -7.97
CA ARG A 258 -29.33 -7.28 -6.67
C ARG A 258 -28.22 -6.51 -5.94
N LEU A 259 -26.97 -6.96 -6.04
CA LEU A 259 -25.83 -6.24 -5.47
C LEU A 259 -25.57 -4.93 -6.20
N LEU A 260 -25.68 -4.91 -7.53
CA LEU A 260 -25.62 -3.68 -8.32
C LEU A 260 -26.70 -2.68 -7.88
N ASP A 261 -27.95 -3.12 -7.74
CA ASP A 261 -29.04 -2.27 -7.23
C ASP A 261 -28.72 -1.68 -5.85
N LYS A 262 -28.23 -2.51 -4.91
CA LYS A 262 -27.81 -2.05 -3.58
C LYS A 262 -26.71 -0.99 -3.64
N VAL A 263 -25.74 -1.14 -4.55
CA VAL A 263 -24.67 -0.16 -4.76
C VAL A 263 -25.22 1.15 -5.32
N LEU A 264 -26.13 1.09 -6.30
CA LEU A 264 -26.77 2.28 -6.89
C LEU A 264 -27.72 2.99 -5.91
N GLN A 265 -28.28 2.26 -4.94
CA GLN A 265 -29.15 2.79 -3.89
C GLN A 265 -28.38 3.38 -2.71
N SER A 266 -27.35 2.66 -2.29
CA SER A 266 -26.51 2.97 -1.14
C SER A 266 -25.05 2.78 -1.53
N ALA A 267 -24.27 3.85 -1.44
CA ALA A 267 -22.83 3.77 -1.65
C ALA A 267 -22.12 3.17 -0.42
N ASP A 268 -22.55 2.00 0.03
CA ASP A 268 -21.92 1.30 1.13
C ASP A 268 -20.56 0.70 0.69
N PRO A 269 -19.48 0.88 1.47
CA PRO A 269 -18.14 0.40 1.10
C PRO A 269 -18.07 -1.09 0.83
N ASP A 270 -18.81 -1.90 1.59
CA ASP A 270 -18.76 -3.35 1.49
C ASP A 270 -19.56 -3.84 0.29
N HIS A 271 -20.67 -3.18 -0.06
CA HIS A 271 -21.41 -3.46 -1.29
C HIS A 271 -20.58 -3.15 -2.54
N VAL A 272 -19.90 -1.99 -2.58
CA VAL A 272 -19.04 -1.61 -3.71
C VAL A 272 -17.87 -2.58 -3.86
N ALA A 273 -17.19 -2.89 -2.77
CA ALA A 273 -16.09 -3.86 -2.76
C ALA A 273 -16.56 -5.25 -3.21
N GLY A 274 -17.71 -5.68 -2.72
CA GLY A 274 -18.33 -6.96 -3.07
C GLY A 274 -18.70 -7.04 -4.55
N LEU A 275 -19.24 -5.96 -5.14
CA LEU A 275 -19.57 -5.92 -6.56
C LEU A 275 -18.30 -6.01 -7.40
N ILE A 276 -17.37 -5.08 -7.21
CA ILE A 276 -16.12 -5.00 -8.00
C ILE A 276 -15.31 -6.29 -7.87
N GLY A 277 -15.27 -6.88 -6.67
CA GLY A 277 -14.53 -8.13 -6.42
C GLY A 277 -15.09 -9.35 -7.14
N LYS A 278 -16.38 -9.35 -7.51
CA LYS A 278 -16.99 -10.45 -8.26
C LYS A 278 -16.85 -10.32 -9.77
N LEU A 279 -16.78 -9.09 -10.28
CA LEU A 279 -16.73 -8.87 -11.73
C LEU A 279 -15.42 -9.39 -12.33
N PRO A 280 -15.46 -10.12 -13.47
CA PRO A 280 -14.29 -10.65 -14.16
C PRO A 280 -13.56 -9.56 -14.96
N LEU A 281 -12.93 -8.60 -14.27
CA LEU A 281 -12.35 -7.40 -14.88
C LEU A 281 -10.97 -7.62 -15.54
N VAL A 282 -10.26 -8.69 -15.18
CA VAL A 282 -8.85 -8.89 -15.56
C VAL A 282 -8.68 -10.22 -16.29
N LYS A 283 -8.39 -10.16 -17.60
CA LYS A 283 -8.07 -11.35 -18.41
C LYS A 283 -6.58 -11.61 -18.57
N ASN A 284 -5.81 -10.54 -18.78
CA ASN A 284 -4.39 -10.61 -19.10
C ASN A 284 -3.56 -10.02 -17.94
N ILE A 285 -2.63 -10.80 -17.40
CA ILE A 285 -1.72 -10.37 -16.33
C ILE A 285 -0.28 -10.40 -16.85
N LEU A 286 0.45 -9.31 -16.63
CA LEU A 286 1.89 -9.22 -16.81
C LEU A 286 2.57 -9.15 -15.43
N MET A 287 3.39 -10.14 -15.12
CA MET A 287 4.24 -10.18 -13.93
C MET A 287 5.67 -9.88 -14.38
N VAL A 288 6.39 -9.00 -13.67
CA VAL A 288 7.73 -8.55 -14.09
C VAL A 288 8.76 -8.95 -13.04
N SER A 289 9.72 -9.78 -13.43
CA SER A 289 10.82 -10.28 -12.57
C SER A 289 12.13 -10.34 -13.37
N PRO A 290 12.80 -9.19 -13.63
CA PRO A 290 13.86 -9.11 -14.64
C PRO A 290 15.21 -9.73 -14.22
N HIS A 291 15.53 -9.72 -12.93
CA HIS A 291 16.85 -10.14 -12.43
C HIS A 291 16.87 -11.64 -12.09
N GLY A 292 18.09 -12.15 -11.90
CA GLY A 292 18.34 -13.55 -11.55
C GLY A 292 18.13 -14.51 -12.72
N TRP A 293 18.38 -15.79 -12.43
CA TRP A 293 18.11 -16.91 -13.32
C TRP A 293 16.67 -17.37 -13.09
N PHE A 294 15.76 -16.91 -13.93
CA PHE A 294 14.34 -17.27 -13.82
C PHE A 294 14.03 -18.42 -14.77
N ALA A 295 13.84 -19.62 -14.22
CA ALA A 295 13.38 -20.83 -14.90
C ALA A 295 12.76 -21.79 -13.86
N GLN A 296 12.12 -22.87 -14.32
CA GLN A 296 11.40 -23.79 -13.44
C GLN A 296 12.27 -24.88 -12.81
N GLU A 297 13.45 -25.13 -13.38
CA GLU A 297 14.39 -26.18 -12.98
C GLU A 297 15.82 -25.66 -12.96
N ASN A 298 16.68 -26.26 -12.13
CA ASN A 298 18.14 -26.01 -12.07
C ASN A 298 18.56 -24.56 -11.78
N VAL A 299 17.68 -23.71 -11.23
CA VAL A 299 18.02 -22.30 -10.92
C VAL A 299 18.23 -22.00 -9.44
N LEU A 300 17.73 -22.85 -8.54
CA LEU A 300 17.86 -22.61 -7.10
C LEU A 300 19.33 -22.66 -6.68
N GLY A 301 19.79 -21.59 -6.00
CA GLY A 301 21.18 -21.44 -5.58
C GLY A 301 22.08 -20.72 -6.60
N LYS A 302 21.59 -20.38 -7.80
CA LYS A 302 22.31 -19.48 -8.72
C LYS A 302 22.29 -18.02 -8.19
N PRO A 303 23.25 -17.18 -8.61
CA PRO A 303 23.32 -15.78 -8.17
C PRO A 303 22.00 -15.03 -8.42
N ASP A 304 21.58 -14.24 -7.43
CA ASP A 304 20.33 -13.47 -7.44
C ASP A 304 19.04 -14.31 -7.67
N THR A 305 19.13 -15.64 -7.53
CA THR A 305 17.98 -16.54 -7.61
C THR A 305 17.69 -17.18 -6.25
N GLY A 306 16.49 -16.95 -5.74
CA GLY A 306 16.03 -17.55 -4.49
C GLY A 306 14.51 -17.63 -4.44
N GLY A 307 13.94 -17.36 -3.26
CA GLY A 307 12.51 -17.49 -3.01
C GLY A 307 11.60 -16.67 -3.94
N GLN A 308 12.11 -15.61 -4.57
CA GLN A 308 11.36 -14.82 -5.55
C GLN A 308 10.88 -15.65 -6.75
N VAL A 309 11.71 -16.56 -7.30
CA VAL A 309 11.32 -17.37 -8.46
C VAL A 309 10.17 -18.30 -8.09
N THR A 310 10.32 -19.03 -6.97
CA THR A 310 9.27 -19.90 -6.44
C THR A 310 7.99 -19.11 -6.15
N TYR A 311 8.11 -17.95 -5.50
CA TYR A 311 6.99 -17.08 -5.18
C TYR A 311 6.21 -16.65 -6.43
N VAL A 312 6.91 -16.18 -7.47
CA VAL A 312 6.27 -15.73 -8.72
C VAL A 312 5.61 -16.90 -9.46
N LEU A 313 6.26 -18.07 -9.51
CA LEU A 313 5.70 -19.26 -10.16
C LEU A 313 4.43 -19.75 -9.45
N ASP A 314 4.45 -19.83 -8.12
CA ASP A 314 3.28 -20.26 -7.34
C ASP A 314 2.15 -19.23 -7.40
N GLN A 315 2.50 -17.95 -7.36
CA GLN A 315 1.53 -16.86 -7.55
C GLN A 315 0.88 -16.94 -8.94
N ALA A 316 1.65 -17.16 -10.00
CA ALA A 316 1.12 -17.27 -11.35
C ALA A 316 0.15 -18.45 -11.50
N ARG A 317 0.48 -19.62 -10.94
CA ARG A 317 -0.41 -20.79 -10.91
C ARG A 317 -1.71 -20.51 -10.16
N SER A 318 -1.59 -19.88 -8.97
CA SER A 318 -2.73 -19.53 -8.14
C SER A 318 -3.65 -18.51 -8.82
N LEU A 319 -3.07 -17.47 -9.42
CA LEU A 319 -3.80 -16.45 -10.17
C LEU A 319 -4.54 -17.05 -11.37
N GLU A 320 -3.90 -17.92 -12.16
CA GLU A 320 -4.57 -18.54 -13.30
C GLU A 320 -5.79 -19.35 -12.87
N ARG A 321 -5.65 -20.13 -11.79
CA ARG A 321 -6.74 -20.93 -11.22
C ARG A 321 -7.89 -20.03 -10.72
N GLN A 322 -7.58 -18.97 -9.98
CA GLN A 322 -8.59 -18.04 -9.46
C GLN A 322 -9.34 -17.34 -10.59
N LEU A 323 -8.62 -16.85 -11.61
CA LEU A 323 -9.24 -16.21 -12.76
C LEU A 323 -10.14 -17.17 -13.54
N LYS A 324 -9.72 -18.42 -13.76
CA LYS A 324 -10.59 -19.43 -14.41
C LYS A 324 -11.89 -19.64 -13.66
N VAL A 325 -11.83 -19.77 -12.33
CA VAL A 325 -13.02 -19.91 -11.49
C VAL A 325 -13.90 -18.68 -11.64
N GLN A 326 -13.32 -17.47 -11.56
CA GLN A 326 -14.06 -16.22 -11.68
C GLN A 326 -14.77 -16.07 -13.04
N PHE A 327 -14.07 -16.37 -14.15
CA PHE A 327 -14.67 -16.33 -15.49
C PHE A 327 -15.79 -17.37 -15.62
N ALA A 328 -15.57 -18.60 -15.14
CA ALA A 328 -16.57 -19.65 -15.16
C ALA A 328 -17.82 -19.27 -14.35
N GLU A 329 -17.65 -18.76 -13.12
CA GLU A 329 -18.76 -18.28 -12.27
C GLU A 329 -19.51 -17.10 -12.88
N SER A 330 -18.87 -16.34 -13.77
CA SER A 330 -19.47 -15.21 -14.50
C SER A 330 -20.17 -15.63 -15.79
N GLY A 331 -20.21 -16.92 -16.12
CA GLY A 331 -20.80 -17.44 -17.36
C GLY A 331 -19.94 -17.17 -18.60
N LEU A 332 -18.62 -17.02 -18.44
CA LEU A 332 -17.69 -16.69 -19.51
C LEU A 332 -16.71 -17.85 -19.74
N ASP A 333 -16.75 -18.46 -20.92
CA ASP A 333 -15.78 -19.49 -21.33
C ASP A 333 -14.50 -18.84 -21.86
N ILE A 334 -13.63 -18.41 -20.93
CA ILE A 334 -12.43 -17.64 -21.24
C ILE A 334 -11.23 -18.19 -20.49
N THR A 335 -10.17 -18.46 -21.23
CA THR A 335 -8.87 -18.82 -20.65
C THR A 335 -8.06 -17.54 -20.37
N PRO A 336 -7.79 -17.20 -19.09
CA PRO A 336 -6.94 -16.06 -18.75
C PRO A 336 -5.52 -16.27 -19.27
N LYS A 337 -4.77 -15.18 -19.44
CA LYS A 337 -3.37 -15.24 -19.87
C LYS A 337 -2.47 -14.59 -18.84
N ILE A 338 -1.44 -15.31 -18.40
CA ILE A 338 -0.44 -14.79 -17.48
C ILE A 338 0.93 -14.86 -18.16
N VAL A 339 1.64 -13.73 -18.18
CA VAL A 339 2.99 -13.64 -18.73
C VAL A 339 3.94 -13.18 -17.63
N ILE A 340 4.98 -13.98 -17.38
CA ILE A 340 6.09 -13.61 -16.51
C ILE A 340 7.22 -13.09 -17.40
N LEU A 341 7.42 -11.77 -17.40
CA LEU A 341 8.49 -11.11 -18.14
C LEU A 341 9.78 -11.13 -17.31
N THR A 342 10.82 -11.70 -17.89
CA THR A 342 12.16 -11.78 -17.29
C THR A 342 13.22 -11.57 -18.37
N ARG A 343 14.50 -11.61 -18.01
CA ARG A 343 15.62 -11.45 -18.94
C ARG A 343 15.94 -12.76 -19.67
N GLN A 344 16.20 -12.69 -20.96
CA GLN A 344 16.89 -13.77 -21.68
C GLN A 344 18.38 -13.83 -21.36
N ILE A 345 18.86 -15.00 -20.93
CA ILE A 345 20.27 -15.29 -20.68
C ILE A 345 20.73 -16.31 -21.72
N LEU A 346 21.53 -15.87 -22.69
CA LEU A 346 21.96 -16.72 -23.81
C LEU A 346 22.88 -17.86 -23.35
N ASP A 347 23.82 -17.57 -22.45
CA ASP A 347 24.66 -18.57 -21.80
C ASP A 347 23.92 -19.18 -20.60
N ALA A 348 22.93 -20.04 -20.89
CA ALA A 348 21.99 -20.55 -19.90
C ALA A 348 22.51 -21.75 -19.08
N GLN A 349 23.71 -22.25 -19.35
CA GLN A 349 24.27 -23.46 -18.71
C GLN A 349 23.27 -24.63 -18.75
N ASP A 350 22.93 -25.18 -17.58
CA ASP A 350 22.00 -26.29 -17.34
C ASP A 350 20.53 -25.86 -17.16
N THR A 351 20.19 -24.62 -17.54
CA THR A 351 18.85 -24.03 -17.38
C THR A 351 18.16 -23.76 -18.71
N THR A 352 16.88 -23.41 -18.65
CA THR A 352 16.07 -22.96 -19.79
C THR A 352 16.07 -21.44 -19.98
N CYS A 353 16.97 -20.70 -19.31
CA CYS A 353 16.98 -19.23 -19.35
C CYS A 353 17.28 -18.62 -20.74
N ASN A 354 17.75 -19.42 -21.70
CA ASN A 354 17.94 -19.01 -23.10
C ASN A 354 16.67 -19.16 -23.95
N GLN A 355 15.65 -19.87 -23.46
CA GLN A 355 14.41 -20.09 -24.19
C GLN A 355 13.52 -18.85 -24.09
N VAL A 356 13.21 -18.24 -25.24
CA VAL A 356 12.39 -17.01 -25.33
C VAL A 356 11.00 -17.21 -24.70
N ARG A 357 10.43 -18.42 -24.83
CA ARG A 357 9.14 -18.78 -24.25
C ARG A 357 9.23 -20.13 -23.55
N GLU A 358 8.75 -20.18 -22.32
CA GLU A 358 8.65 -21.41 -21.54
C GLU A 358 7.28 -21.48 -20.88
N LYS A 359 6.58 -22.60 -21.03
CA LYS A 359 5.26 -22.80 -20.41
C LYS A 359 5.43 -23.10 -18.92
N VAL A 360 4.67 -22.43 -18.06
CA VAL A 360 4.67 -22.74 -16.63
C VAL A 360 3.95 -24.06 -16.39
N TYR A 361 4.60 -24.99 -15.69
CA TYR A 361 4.07 -26.30 -15.35
C TYR A 361 2.79 -26.18 -14.51
N GLY A 362 1.81 -27.03 -14.83
CA GLY A 362 0.52 -27.07 -14.14
C GLY A 362 -0.44 -25.94 -14.50
N THR A 363 -0.19 -25.22 -15.61
CA THR A 363 -1.03 -24.12 -16.09
C THR A 363 -1.51 -24.35 -17.53
N ASP A 364 -2.59 -23.69 -17.92
CA ASP A 364 -3.12 -23.79 -19.28
C ASP A 364 -2.47 -22.76 -20.20
N ASN A 365 -2.36 -21.52 -19.75
CA ASN A 365 -1.94 -20.35 -20.51
C ASN A 365 -1.09 -19.36 -19.67
N CYS A 366 -0.20 -19.89 -18.84
CA CYS A 366 0.85 -19.12 -18.18
C CYS A 366 2.22 -19.38 -18.82
N TRP A 367 2.93 -18.29 -19.13
CA TRP A 367 4.17 -18.33 -19.90
C TRP A 367 5.24 -17.44 -19.28
N ILE A 368 6.46 -17.94 -19.21
CA ILE A 368 7.66 -17.13 -19.02
C ILE A 368 8.06 -16.59 -20.39
N LEU A 369 8.23 -15.27 -20.49
CA LEU A 369 8.70 -14.56 -21.67
C LEU A 369 10.04 -13.89 -21.33
N ARG A 370 11.07 -14.16 -22.13
CA ARG A 370 12.44 -13.72 -21.89
C ARG A 370 12.95 -12.72 -22.92
#